data_AF-A0A9D5WG02-F1
#
_entry.id   AF-A0A9D5WG02-F1
#
_cell.length_a   1.000
_cell.length_b   1.000
_cell.length_c   1.000
_cell.angle_alpha   90.00
_cell.angle_beta   90.00
_cell.angle_gamma   90.00
#
_symmetry.space_group_name_H-M   'P 1'
#
loop_
_entity.id
_entity.type
_entity.pdbx_description
1 polymer ?
#
loop_
_entity_poly.entity_id
_entity_poly.type
_entity_poly.pdbx_seq_one_letter_code
_entity_poly.pdbx_strand_id
1 'polypeptide(L)'
;MTTITAIVAITVIVAIIAIVSIVWGKKPPEITVTYLILGGLFPREVEMRFRDDAPDKLIASKAPERAFAFKRSDSFRKATVYIEGKVLSVEDLVEEGLGDIARATIADGALSAVRLRDTNSWCPYYHYDRSVETDR
;
A
#
# COMPACT_ATOMS: atom_id res chain seq x y z
N MET A 1 -6.62 59.35 11.24
CA MET A 1 -5.58 58.28 11.26
C MET A 1 -6.09 56.97 11.87
N THR A 2 -6.91 57.01 12.92
CA THR A 2 -7.39 55.83 13.67
C THR A 2 -8.29 54.87 12.88
N THR A 3 -9.15 55.37 11.99
CA THR A 3 -10.08 54.56 11.19
C THR A 3 -9.39 53.72 10.12
N ILE A 4 -8.40 54.29 9.42
CA ILE A 4 -7.66 53.57 8.38
C ILE A 4 -6.85 52.42 9.01
N THR A 5 -6.20 52.67 10.16
CA THR A 5 -5.44 51.64 10.88
C THR A 5 -6.33 50.49 11.35
N ALA A 6 -7.55 50.78 11.82
CA ALA A 6 -8.50 49.75 12.24
C ALA A 6 -8.97 48.88 11.06
N ILE A 7 -9.27 49.49 9.91
CA ILE A 7 -9.67 48.77 8.69
C ILE A 7 -8.54 47.86 8.19
N VAL A 8 -7.30 48.35 8.19
CA VAL A 8 -6.12 47.56 7.79
C VAL A 8 -5.92 46.37 8.74
N ALA A 9 -6.02 46.58 10.05
CA ALA A 9 -5.87 45.52 11.05
C ALA A 9 -6.93 44.42 10.88
N ILE A 10 -8.20 44.79 10.68
CA ILE A 10 -9.29 43.83 10.45
C ILE A 10 -9.03 43.03 9.17
N THR A 11 -8.62 43.71 8.09
CA THR A 11 -8.34 43.05 6.80
C THR A 11 -7.20 42.03 6.93
N VAL A 12 -6.14 42.37 7.67
CA VAL A 12 -5.00 41.46 7.92
C VAL A 12 -5.45 40.24 8.73
N ILE A 13 -6.26 40.44 9.78
CA ILE A 13 -6.75 39.33 10.62
C ILE A 13 -7.62 38.38 9.80
N VAL A 14 -8.54 38.90 8.98
CA VAL A 14 -9.41 38.09 8.11
C VAL A 14 -8.58 37.29 7.09
N ALA A 15 -7.55 37.91 6.50
CA ALA A 15 -6.66 37.22 5.56
C ALA A 15 -5.87 36.08 6.24
N ILE A 16 -5.36 36.30 7.46
CA ILE A 16 -4.66 35.26 8.23
C ILE A 16 -5.60 34.11 8.58
N ILE A 17 -6.80 34.40 9.07
CA ILE A 17 -7.79 33.36 9.39
C ILE A 17 -8.18 32.55 8.15
N ALA A 18 -8.33 33.21 6.99
CA ALA A 18 -8.61 32.53 5.72
C ALA A 18 -7.47 31.61 5.28
N ILE A 19 -6.21 32.09 5.36
CA ILE A 19 -5.03 31.28 5.02
C ILE A 19 -4.90 30.09 5.97
N VAL A 20 -5.04 30.32 7.28
CA VAL A 20 -4.99 29.24 8.28
C VAL A 20 -6.11 28.23 8.03
N SER A 21 -7.33 28.67 7.70
CA SER A 21 -8.45 27.78 7.37
C SER A 21 -8.23 26.99 6.08
N ILE A 22 -7.54 27.55 5.07
CA ILE A 22 -7.18 26.84 3.84
C ILE A 22 -6.08 25.81 4.10
N VAL A 23 -5.08 26.17 4.91
CA VAL A 23 -3.95 25.29 5.25
C VAL A 23 -4.39 24.15 6.17
N TRP A 24 -5.24 24.45 7.16
CA TRP A 24 -5.71 23.49 8.17
C TRP A 24 -7.02 22.80 7.80
N GLY A 25 -7.80 23.36 6.88
CA GLY A 25 -9.04 22.77 6.36
C GLY A 25 -8.84 21.84 5.18
N LYS A 26 -7.62 21.72 4.64
CA LYS A 26 -7.30 20.65 3.70
C LYS A 26 -7.28 19.32 4.46
N LYS A 27 -8.25 18.47 4.13
CA LYS A 27 -8.24 17.06 4.51
C LYS A 27 -6.82 16.50 4.26
N PRO A 28 -6.20 15.78 5.21
CA PRO A 28 -4.90 15.18 4.99
C PRO A 28 -4.96 14.35 3.69
N PRO A 29 -3.87 14.31 2.89
CA PRO A 29 -3.91 13.61 1.63
C PRO A 29 -4.24 12.13 1.91
N GLU A 30 -5.20 11.60 1.17
CA GLU A 30 -5.65 10.22 1.31
C GLU A 30 -5.20 9.42 0.09
N ILE A 31 -4.81 8.18 0.34
CA ILE A 31 -4.55 7.18 -0.68
C ILE A 31 -5.62 6.10 -0.63
N THR A 32 -5.90 5.53 -1.78
CA THR A 32 -6.74 4.33 -1.86
C THR A 32 -5.82 3.12 -1.81
N VAL A 33 -6.11 2.21 -0.88
CA VAL A 33 -5.47 0.92 -0.75
C VAL A 33 -6.45 -0.14 -1.22
N THR A 34 -6.05 -0.91 -2.22
CA THR A 34 -6.83 -2.04 -2.73
C THR A 34 -6.25 -3.33 -2.15
N TYR A 35 -6.98 -3.96 -1.24
CA TYR A 35 -6.63 -5.28 -0.69
C TYR A 35 -7.04 -6.38 -1.66
N LEU A 36 -6.16 -7.36 -1.84
CA LEU A 36 -6.38 -8.56 -2.63
C LEU A 36 -6.70 -9.71 -1.69
N ILE A 37 -7.90 -10.26 -1.86
CA ILE A 37 -8.41 -11.40 -1.09
C ILE A 37 -8.49 -12.60 -2.03
N LEU A 38 -8.10 -13.77 -1.55
CA LEU A 38 -8.21 -15.00 -2.33
C LEU A 38 -9.66 -15.19 -2.80
N GLY A 39 -9.80 -15.25 -4.12
CA GLY A 39 -11.05 -15.49 -4.84
C GLY A 39 -10.99 -16.83 -5.59
N GLY A 40 -11.87 -16.99 -6.58
CA GLY A 40 -11.82 -18.12 -7.51
C GLY A 40 -10.76 -17.88 -8.58
N LEU A 41 -11.20 -17.57 -9.80
CA LEU A 41 -10.31 -17.32 -10.93
C LEU A 41 -9.49 -16.02 -10.80
N PHE A 42 -10.07 -15.00 -10.17
CA PHE A 42 -9.43 -13.72 -9.91
C PHE A 42 -9.53 -13.38 -8.42
N PRO A 43 -8.55 -12.66 -7.85
CA PRO A 43 -8.66 -12.10 -6.52
C PRO A 43 -9.92 -11.24 -6.39
N ARG A 44 -10.53 -11.26 -5.21
CA ARG A 44 -11.54 -10.27 -4.84
C ARG A 44 -10.82 -9.03 -4.32
N GLU A 45 -11.36 -7.87 -4.64
CA GLU A 45 -10.77 -6.59 -4.28
C GLU A 45 -11.63 -5.86 -3.26
N VAL A 46 -11.00 -5.27 -2.25
CA VAL A 46 -11.64 -4.40 -1.28
C VAL A 46 -10.81 -3.12 -1.17
N GLU A 47 -11.46 -1.99 -1.41
CA GLU A 47 -10.82 -0.68 -1.30
C GLU A 47 -11.03 -0.07 0.09
N MET A 48 -9.97 0.53 0.62
CA MET A 48 -9.99 1.30 1.86
C MET A 48 -9.17 2.57 1.71
N ARG A 49 -9.51 3.60 2.48
CA ARG A 49 -8.78 4.85 2.49
C ARG A 49 -7.84 4.92 3.67
N PHE A 50 -6.61 5.33 3.40
CA PHE A 50 -5.60 5.60 4.39
C PHE A 50 -5.05 7.01 4.18
N ARG A 51 -4.42 7.55 5.22
CA ARG A 51 -3.54 8.71 5.03
C ARG A 51 -2.39 8.32 4.10
N ASP A 52 -1.93 9.24 3.27
CA ASP A 52 -0.81 9.03 2.34
C ASP A 52 0.49 8.61 3.04
N ASP A 53 0.72 9.12 4.24
CA ASP A 53 1.86 8.78 5.10
C ASP A 53 1.72 7.45 5.87
N ALA A 54 0.63 6.69 5.66
CA ALA A 54 0.44 5.41 6.32
C ALA A 54 1.54 4.41 5.91
N PRO A 55 2.29 3.85 6.88
CA PRO A 55 3.32 2.85 6.58
C PRO A 55 2.67 1.53 6.20
N ASP A 56 3.35 0.75 5.34
CA ASP A 56 2.84 -0.52 4.85
C ASP A 56 2.50 -1.51 5.99
N LYS A 57 3.25 -1.48 7.12
CA LYS A 57 2.95 -2.29 8.31
C LYS A 57 1.60 -1.93 8.96
N LEU A 58 1.25 -0.64 9.01
CA LEU A 58 -0.05 -0.20 9.51
C LEU A 58 -1.16 -0.65 8.55
N ILE A 59 -0.96 -0.47 7.25
CA ILE A 59 -1.91 -0.89 6.22
C ILE A 59 -2.15 -2.41 6.28
N ALA A 60 -1.09 -3.21 6.37
CA ALA A 60 -1.16 -4.65 6.54
C ALA A 60 -1.90 -5.05 7.83
N SER A 61 -1.63 -4.37 8.96
CA SER A 61 -2.32 -4.63 10.24
C SER A 61 -3.82 -4.27 10.24
N LYS A 62 -4.31 -3.58 9.22
CA LYS A 62 -5.74 -3.24 9.05
C LYS A 62 -6.39 -4.04 7.93
N ALA A 63 -5.67 -4.97 7.31
CA ALA A 63 -6.17 -5.76 6.21
C ALA A 63 -7.43 -6.57 6.62
N PRO A 64 -8.41 -6.70 5.71
CA PRO A 64 -9.52 -7.63 5.87
C PRO A 64 -9.04 -9.05 6.12
N GLU A 65 -9.89 -9.85 6.76
CA GLU A 65 -9.63 -11.28 6.92
C GLU A 65 -9.39 -11.93 5.55
N ARG A 66 -8.35 -12.78 5.46
CA ARG A 66 -7.93 -13.48 4.23
C ARG A 66 -7.35 -12.60 3.11
N ALA A 67 -7.11 -11.32 3.37
CA ALA A 67 -6.31 -10.50 2.46
C ALA A 67 -4.85 -10.99 2.49
N PHE A 68 -4.29 -11.26 1.32
CA PHE A 68 -2.91 -11.77 1.19
C PHE A 68 -1.94 -10.70 0.66
N ALA A 69 -2.46 -9.63 0.07
CA ALA A 69 -1.67 -8.52 -0.43
C ALA A 69 -2.51 -7.25 -0.54
N PHE A 70 -1.84 -6.12 -0.80
CA PHE A 70 -2.50 -4.87 -1.15
C PHE A 70 -1.69 -4.07 -2.17
N LYS A 71 -2.37 -3.15 -2.85
CA LYS A 71 -1.80 -2.15 -3.75
C LYS A 71 -2.15 -0.76 -3.24
N ARG A 72 -1.21 0.18 -3.35
CA ARG A 72 -1.43 1.58 -2.99
C ARG A 72 -1.59 2.43 -4.24
N SER A 73 -2.55 3.35 -4.24
CA SER A 73 -2.80 4.26 -5.37
C SER A 73 -1.66 5.24 -5.64
N ASP A 74 -0.83 5.53 -4.64
CA ASP A 74 0.36 6.41 -4.74
C ASP A 74 1.63 5.66 -5.16
N SER A 75 1.55 4.34 -5.38
CA SER A 75 2.68 3.53 -5.81
C SER A 75 2.99 3.79 -7.29
N PHE A 76 4.06 4.56 -7.55
CA PHE A 76 4.51 4.90 -8.91
C PHE A 76 4.71 3.68 -9.83
N ARG A 77 5.11 2.53 -9.25
CA ARG A 77 5.43 1.30 -10.00
C ARG A 77 4.36 0.22 -9.89
N LYS A 78 3.18 0.53 -9.32
CA LYS A 78 2.11 -0.43 -9.06
C LYS A 78 2.57 -1.68 -8.30
N ALA A 79 3.56 -1.48 -7.41
CA ALA A 79 4.11 -2.54 -6.57
C ALA A 79 3.00 -3.22 -5.76
N THR A 80 3.04 -4.55 -5.70
CA THR A 80 2.21 -5.34 -4.81
C THR A 80 2.93 -5.51 -3.48
N VAL A 81 2.22 -5.27 -2.38
CA VAL A 81 2.72 -5.48 -1.03
C VAL A 81 2.05 -6.72 -0.46
N TYR A 82 2.80 -7.81 -0.32
CA TYR A 82 2.35 -9.08 0.24
C TYR A 82 2.34 -9.02 1.77
N ILE A 83 1.30 -9.57 2.37
CA ILE A 83 1.10 -9.60 3.83
C ILE A 83 1.54 -10.98 4.32
N GLU A 84 2.56 -11.03 5.19
CA GLU A 84 3.17 -12.28 5.69
C GLU A 84 3.60 -13.26 4.56
N GLY A 85 4.05 -12.72 3.43
CA GLY A 85 4.47 -13.57 2.31
C GLY A 85 5.87 -14.11 2.51
N LYS A 86 6.07 -15.44 2.47
CA LYS A 86 7.41 -16.06 2.44
C LYS A 86 7.95 -15.93 1.01
N VAL A 87 9.00 -15.14 0.83
CA VAL A 87 9.67 -14.97 -0.46
C VAL A 87 10.81 -15.97 -0.58
N LEU A 88 10.90 -16.64 -1.74
CA LEU A 88 12.02 -17.52 -2.10
C LEU A 88 12.54 -17.13 -3.49
N SER A 89 13.86 -17.19 -3.66
CA SER A 89 14.48 -17.06 -4.98
C SER A 89 14.17 -18.30 -5.84
N VAL A 90 14.35 -18.19 -7.16
CA VAL A 90 14.24 -19.33 -8.07
C VAL A 90 15.21 -20.45 -7.66
N GLU A 91 16.41 -20.08 -7.21
CA GLU A 91 17.42 -21.00 -6.71
C GLU A 91 16.93 -21.73 -5.46
N ASP A 92 16.44 -20.99 -4.45
CA ASP A 92 15.92 -21.59 -3.21
C ASP A 92 14.70 -22.49 -3.48
N LEU A 93 13.84 -22.11 -4.44
CA LEU A 93 12.70 -22.94 -4.86
C LEU A 93 13.17 -24.28 -5.42
N VAL A 94 14.24 -24.31 -6.21
CA VAL A 94 14.80 -25.56 -6.74
C VAL A 94 15.38 -26.40 -5.60
N GLU A 95 16.11 -25.78 -4.68
CA GLU A 95 16.70 -26.46 -3.52
C GLU A 95 15.65 -27.05 -2.58
N GLU A 96 14.52 -26.35 -2.37
CA GLU A 96 13.37 -26.84 -1.58
C GLU A 96 12.52 -27.89 -2.34
N GLY A 97 12.90 -28.30 -3.56
CA GLY A 97 12.18 -29.29 -4.36
C GLY A 97 10.92 -28.75 -5.06
N LEU A 98 10.76 -27.44 -5.16
CA LEU A 98 9.63 -26.72 -5.78
C LEU A 98 9.93 -26.34 -7.24
N GLY A 99 10.53 -27.25 -8.01
CA GLY A 99 10.98 -27.00 -9.39
C GLY A 99 9.87 -26.56 -10.35
N ASP A 100 8.62 -26.98 -10.14
CA ASP A 100 7.48 -26.52 -10.94
C ASP A 100 7.17 -25.05 -10.71
N ILE A 101 7.26 -24.59 -9.45
CA ILE A 101 7.07 -23.19 -9.07
C ILE A 101 8.22 -22.34 -9.62
N ALA A 102 9.46 -22.83 -9.52
CA ALA A 102 10.62 -22.16 -10.11
C ALA A 102 10.45 -21.93 -11.62
N ARG A 103 10.02 -22.96 -12.37
CA ARG A 103 9.77 -22.85 -13.81
C ARG A 103 8.65 -21.86 -14.14
N ALA A 104 7.54 -21.91 -13.40
CA ALA A 104 6.43 -20.95 -13.58
C ALA A 104 6.89 -19.51 -13.30
N THR A 105 7.67 -19.31 -12.24
CA THR A 105 8.22 -18.00 -11.85
C THR A 105 9.11 -17.41 -12.95
N ILE A 106 10.00 -18.22 -13.53
CA ILE A 106 10.84 -17.81 -14.67
C ILE A 106 9.98 -17.49 -15.90
N ALA A 107 8.96 -18.31 -16.19
CA ALA A 107 8.06 -18.08 -17.32
C ALA A 107 7.30 -16.75 -17.21
N ASP A 108 6.97 -16.34 -15.97
CA ASP A 108 6.35 -15.05 -15.65
C ASP A 108 7.36 -13.88 -15.59
N GLY A 109 8.64 -14.14 -15.87
CA GLY A 109 9.72 -13.14 -15.89
C GLY A 109 10.19 -12.68 -14.52
N ALA A 110 9.85 -13.40 -13.45
CA ALA A 110 10.29 -13.10 -12.10
C ALA A 110 11.53 -13.93 -11.70
N LEU A 111 12.32 -13.39 -10.76
CA LEU A 111 13.49 -14.07 -10.19
C LEU A 111 13.22 -14.64 -8.80
N SER A 112 12.02 -14.43 -8.29
CA SER A 112 11.59 -14.89 -6.98
C SER A 112 10.08 -15.13 -7.00
N ALA A 113 9.61 -15.98 -6.10
CA ALA A 113 8.19 -16.18 -5.85
C ALA A 113 7.87 -15.91 -4.39
N VAL A 114 6.61 -15.56 -4.14
CA VAL A 114 6.08 -15.39 -2.80
C VAL A 114 4.99 -16.40 -2.54
N ARG A 115 5.12 -17.13 -1.43
CA ARG A 115 4.06 -17.98 -0.91
C ARG A 115 3.07 -17.13 -0.16
N LEU A 116 1.81 -17.21 -0.54
CA LEU A 116 0.75 -16.45 0.11
C LEU A 116 0.45 -17.05 1.49
N ARG A 117 0.36 -16.19 2.52
CA ARG A 117 0.06 -16.57 3.91
C ARG A 117 -1.09 -17.56 3.98
N ASP A 118 -0.94 -18.58 4.83
CA ASP A 118 -1.98 -19.58 5.12
C ASP A 118 -2.45 -20.36 3.87
N THR A 119 -1.62 -20.42 2.82
CA THR A 119 -1.90 -21.20 1.61
C THR A 119 -0.68 -21.97 1.09
N ASN A 120 -0.94 -22.83 0.11
CA ASN A 120 0.08 -23.45 -0.75
C ASN A 120 0.18 -22.76 -2.13
N SER A 121 -0.41 -21.57 -2.27
CA SER A 121 -0.38 -20.81 -3.51
C SER A 121 0.86 -19.93 -3.57
N TRP A 122 1.41 -19.84 -4.76
CA TRP A 122 2.59 -19.05 -5.08
C TRP A 122 2.24 -18.00 -6.12
N CYS A 123 2.85 -16.83 -6.00
CA CYS A 123 2.77 -15.77 -7.00
C CYS A 123 4.20 -15.33 -7.39
N PRO A 124 4.40 -14.88 -8.64
CA PRO A 124 5.63 -14.19 -9.03
C PRO A 124 5.87 -12.99 -8.11
N TYR A 125 7.12 -12.81 -7.69
CA TYR A 125 7.56 -11.69 -6.87
C TYR A 125 8.53 -10.83 -7.67
N TYR A 126 8.08 -9.64 -8.06
CA TYR A 126 8.83 -8.74 -8.93
C TYR A 126 9.73 -7.79 -8.16
N HIS A 127 10.68 -7.18 -8.86
CA HIS A 127 11.70 -6.30 -8.26
C HIS A 127 11.13 -5.16 -7.39
N TYR A 128 9.92 -4.67 -7.69
CA TYR A 128 9.28 -3.59 -6.92
C TYR A 128 8.30 -4.07 -5.88
N ASP A 129 7.95 -5.35 -5.89
CA ASP A 129 7.08 -5.92 -4.87
C ASP A 129 7.79 -5.92 -3.52
N ARG A 130 6.97 -5.95 -2.48
CA ARG A 130 7.42 -5.94 -1.09
C ARG A 130 6.68 -7.02 -0.31
N SER A 131 7.31 -7.60 0.69
CA SER A 131 6.64 -8.41 1.70
C SER A 131 6.75 -7.71 3.05
N VAL A 132 5.66 -7.71 3.81
CA VAL A 132 5.60 -7.09 5.13
C VAL A 132 5.08 -8.10 6.13
N GLU A 133 5.87 -8.29 7.18
CA GLU A 133 5.47 -9.03 8.36
C GLU A 133 4.74 -8.10 9.33
N THR A 134 3.70 -8.64 9.97
CA THR A 134 2.90 -7.97 10.98
C THR A 134 3.01 -8.73 12.29
N ASP A 135 2.88 -8.03 13.42
CA ASP A 135 3.02 -8.66 14.75
C ASP A 135 1.71 -9.37 15.18
N ARG A 136 0.92 -9.86 14.21
CA ARG A 136 -0.51 -10.16 14.36
C ARG A 136 -0.85 -11.64 14.35
#